data_AF-A0A957E3Q2-F1
#
_entry.id   AF-A0A957E3Q2-F1
#
_cell.length_a   1.000
_cell.length_b   1.000
_cell.length_c   1.000
_cell.angle_alpha   90.00
_cell.angle_beta   90.00
_cell.angle_gamma   90.00
#
_symmetry.space_group_name_H-M   'P 1'
#
loop_
_entity.id
_entity.type
_entity.pdbx_description
1 polymer ?
#
loop_
_entity_poly.entity_id
_entity_poly.type
_entity_poly.pdbx_seq_one_letter_code
_entity_poly.pdbx_strand_id
1 'polypeptide(L)'
;MKRVVAVLLFCSILFLWVRALPQAQPQAITGAGNNPVFTYLGEGGSYSIPPSDSFLIKRLAPFRFEWELGSTYSAAPDERVWQVTTTESVAIANNTEIEVGEVSSGCTVSFIILDDDIDERINTFKLDGTVIYTIPQGMVSSGQFTTDTAGQLTYHSVDSTGYIIDICDTPEATATATATETAVATETPTATATQTVMPTETATATATPENFTTVTATPTTEGTITATATPNTHATATSTPLPTATVKLIPLPNATMTISPPTPTPTKMPRLNACLRINFEISGDYAHPGNFVVQEVGGRLLASWHADEGWQDSGWIRDIDITHPSVFVEVYFVSDFGSDAIKMHILNPAPGTEYGWLSRGVCHALEVGWPENMPELPTPDPNSTPNPIFEDGGNNNWTPVPPPTATPTPKSSSSLLS
;
A
#
# COMPACT_ATOMS: atom_id res chain seq x y z
N MET A 1 -42.79 29.88 40.97
CA MET A 1 -42.38 30.50 39.69
C MET A 1 -40.95 31.03 39.68
N LYS A 2 -40.54 31.96 40.56
CA LYS A 2 -39.19 32.57 40.53
C LYS A 2 -38.00 31.59 40.60
N ARG A 3 -38.11 30.50 41.37
CA ARG A 3 -37.04 29.48 41.49
C ARG A 3 -36.90 28.59 40.25
N VAL A 4 -37.98 28.35 39.50
CA VAL A 4 -37.96 27.51 38.29
C VAL A 4 -37.33 28.27 37.12
N VAL A 5 -37.60 29.58 37.01
CA VAL A 5 -36.98 30.44 36.00
C VAL A 5 -35.46 30.54 36.19
N ALA A 6 -34.98 30.63 37.43
CA ALA A 6 -33.54 30.70 37.72
C ALA A 6 -32.79 29.42 37.33
N VAL A 7 -33.37 28.24 37.58
CA VAL A 7 -32.76 26.95 37.20
C VAL A 7 -32.71 26.78 35.68
N LEU A 8 -33.77 27.16 34.96
CA LEU A 8 -33.78 27.10 33.50
C LEU A 8 -32.81 28.10 32.86
N LEU A 9 -32.65 29.30 33.43
CA LEU A 9 -31.65 30.27 32.97
C LEU A 9 -30.22 29.79 33.24
N PHE A 10 -29.97 29.15 34.38
CA PHE A 10 -28.66 28.58 34.69
C PHE A 10 -28.32 27.41 33.77
N CYS A 11 -29.26 26.50 33.51
CA CYS A 11 -29.05 25.39 32.56
C CYS A 11 -28.82 25.89 31.13
N SER A 12 -29.53 26.92 30.66
CA SER A 12 -29.35 27.47 29.31
C SER A 12 -28.02 28.22 29.16
N ILE A 13 -27.55 28.92 30.19
CA ILE A 13 -26.20 29.52 30.20
C ILE A 13 -25.12 28.42 30.20
N LEU A 14 -25.30 27.32 30.95
CA LEU A 14 -24.37 26.19 30.95
C LEU A 14 -24.30 25.52 29.56
N PHE A 15 -25.44 25.33 28.89
CA PHE A 15 -25.50 24.77 27.53
C PHE A 15 -24.87 25.70 26.47
N LEU A 16 -24.93 27.02 26.66
CA LEU A 16 -24.25 27.99 25.79
C LEU A 16 -22.74 28.03 26.01
N TRP A 17 -22.27 27.83 27.25
CA TRP A 17 -20.83 27.76 27.55
C TRP A 17 -20.17 26.47 27.05
N VAL A 18 -20.86 25.33 27.09
CA VAL A 18 -20.32 24.06 26.57
C VAL A 18 -20.13 24.09 25.04
N ARG A 19 -20.90 24.90 24.30
CA ARG A 19 -20.75 25.06 22.84
C ARG A 19 -19.69 26.09 22.42
N ALA A 20 -19.13 26.85 23.36
CA ALA A 20 -18.14 27.89 23.09
C ALA A 20 -16.72 27.51 23.55
N LEU A 21 -16.47 26.23 23.87
CA LEU A 21 -15.11 25.72 23.98
C LEU A 21 -14.46 25.83 22.60
N PRO A 22 -13.30 26.50 22.46
CA PRO A 22 -12.58 26.51 21.20
C PRO A 22 -12.32 25.05 20.82
N GLN A 23 -12.85 24.62 19.67
CA GLN A 23 -12.36 23.40 19.04
C GLN A 23 -10.85 23.58 18.93
N ALA A 24 -10.09 22.70 19.57
CA ALA A 24 -8.65 22.66 19.42
C ALA A 24 -8.36 22.70 17.92
N GLN A 25 -7.65 23.74 17.50
CA GLN A 25 -7.23 23.84 16.10
C GLN A 25 -6.40 22.58 15.81
N PRO A 26 -6.62 21.90 14.68
CA PRO A 26 -5.83 20.74 14.31
C PRO A 26 -4.34 21.11 14.36
N GLN A 27 -3.57 20.34 15.12
CA GLN A 27 -2.12 20.50 15.16
C GLN A 27 -1.55 19.84 13.91
N ALA A 28 -1.30 20.66 12.89
CA ALA A 28 -0.48 20.25 11.76
C ALA A 28 0.98 20.54 12.11
N ILE A 29 1.82 19.52 12.04
CA ILE A 29 3.27 19.71 12.14
C ILE A 29 3.86 19.38 10.78
N THR A 30 4.51 20.35 10.16
CA THR A 30 5.28 20.12 8.94
C THR A 30 6.56 19.39 9.31
N GLY A 31 6.72 18.16 8.80
CA GLY A 31 7.98 17.43 8.89
C GLY A 31 9.11 18.24 8.23
N ALA A 32 10.32 18.14 8.77
CA ALA A 32 11.51 18.63 8.09
C ALA A 32 11.92 17.59 7.05
N GLY A 33 11.84 17.92 5.76
CA GLY A 33 12.18 17.01 4.65
C GLY A 33 10.99 16.62 3.78
N ASN A 34 11.12 15.52 3.04
CA ASN A 34 10.04 14.91 2.22
C ASN A 34 9.07 14.08 3.08
N ASN A 35 9.14 14.16 4.40
CA ASN A 35 8.36 13.34 5.31
C ASN A 35 6.87 13.70 5.20
N PRO A 36 5.96 12.71 5.33
CA PRO A 36 4.53 12.93 5.39
C PRO A 36 4.15 13.97 6.44
N VAL A 37 3.18 14.82 6.08
CA VAL A 37 2.56 15.73 7.04
C VAL A 37 1.36 15.03 7.65
N PHE A 38 1.40 14.82 8.95
CA PHE A 38 0.27 14.31 9.72
C PHE A 38 -0.49 15.46 10.39
N THR A 39 -1.80 15.42 10.29
CA THR A 39 -2.69 16.36 10.98
C THR A 39 -3.74 15.59 11.75
N TYR A 40 -3.73 15.69 13.08
CA TYR A 40 -4.77 15.09 13.90
C TYR A 40 -6.11 15.80 13.66
N LEU A 41 -7.13 15.03 13.26
CA LEU A 41 -8.46 15.56 12.97
C LEU A 41 -9.40 15.44 14.17
N GLY A 42 -9.24 14.39 14.97
CA GLY A 42 -10.04 14.16 16.18
C GLY A 42 -10.31 12.68 16.46
N GLU A 43 -11.18 12.45 17.44
CA GLU A 43 -11.67 11.13 17.86
C GLU A 43 -13.17 11.03 17.57
N GLY A 44 -13.59 9.97 16.86
CA GLY A 44 -14.96 9.78 16.37
C GLY A 44 -15.46 10.87 15.42
N GLY A 45 -16.71 10.76 14.93
CA GLY A 45 -17.34 11.81 14.14
C GLY A 45 -17.16 11.68 12.63
N SER A 46 -17.13 12.79 11.90
CA SER A 46 -17.03 12.78 10.43
C SER A 46 -16.07 13.84 9.93
N TYR A 47 -15.19 13.44 9.02
CA TYR A 47 -14.06 14.22 8.54
C TYR A 47 -14.06 14.30 7.02
N SER A 48 -13.54 15.40 6.49
CA SER A 48 -13.31 15.59 5.06
C SER A 48 -11.91 16.15 4.83
N ILE A 49 -11.19 15.56 3.88
CA ILE A 49 -9.80 15.93 3.52
C ILE A 49 -9.70 16.12 1.99
N PRO A 50 -8.61 16.76 1.49
CA PRO A 50 -8.34 16.80 0.05
C PRO A 50 -8.30 15.40 -0.57
N PRO A 51 -8.78 15.20 -1.82
CA PRO A 51 -8.74 13.89 -2.46
C PRO A 51 -7.34 13.31 -2.74
N SER A 52 -6.29 14.14 -2.63
CA SER A 52 -4.88 13.74 -2.74
C SER A 52 -4.34 13.08 -1.47
N ASP A 53 -5.05 13.24 -0.36
CA ASP A 53 -4.59 12.87 0.97
C ASP A 53 -5.30 11.59 1.41
N SER A 54 -4.81 10.98 2.48
CA SER A 54 -5.37 9.76 3.05
C SER A 54 -5.71 9.94 4.52
N PHE A 55 -6.63 9.12 5.01
CA PHE A 55 -6.86 8.98 6.44
C PHE A 55 -5.96 7.88 6.98
N LEU A 56 -5.39 8.13 8.16
CA LEU A 56 -4.82 7.11 9.01
C LEU A 56 -5.67 7.00 10.27
N ILE A 57 -6.06 5.79 10.65
CA ILE A 57 -6.99 5.54 11.74
C ILE A 57 -6.36 4.62 12.76
N LYS A 58 -6.31 5.07 14.01
CA LYS A 58 -5.98 4.19 15.14
C LYS A 58 -7.26 3.57 15.67
N ARG A 59 -7.25 2.24 15.79
CA ARG A 59 -8.30 1.45 16.44
C ARG A 59 -7.73 0.81 17.69
N LEU A 60 -8.50 0.77 18.77
CA LEU A 60 -8.04 0.24 20.06
C LEU A 60 -8.22 -1.29 20.21
N ALA A 61 -9.11 -1.91 19.43
CA ALA A 61 -9.45 -3.33 19.58
C ALA A 61 -9.62 -4.05 18.22
N PRO A 62 -8.64 -4.88 17.79
CA PRO A 62 -7.26 -4.89 18.27
C PRO A 62 -6.54 -3.56 17.97
N PHE A 63 -5.52 -3.25 18.78
CA PHE A 63 -4.66 -2.08 18.57
C PHE A 63 -3.96 -2.17 17.21
N ARG A 64 -4.27 -1.22 16.32
CA ARG A 64 -3.65 -1.13 15.00
C ARG A 64 -3.87 0.24 14.38
N PHE A 65 -3.05 0.53 13.37
CA PHE A 65 -3.26 1.62 12.44
C PHE A 65 -3.76 1.09 11.10
N GLU A 66 -4.76 1.75 10.52
CA GLU A 66 -5.34 1.42 9.22
C GLU A 66 -5.38 2.64 8.32
N TRP A 67 -5.03 2.43 7.04
CA TRP A 67 -5.16 3.42 6.00
C TRP A 67 -6.56 3.37 5.38
N GLU A 68 -7.22 4.52 5.28
CA GLU A 68 -8.48 4.66 4.55
C GLU A 68 -8.32 5.72 3.46
N LEU A 69 -8.57 5.29 2.23
CA LEU A 69 -8.53 6.16 1.06
C LEU A 69 -9.86 6.88 0.87
N GLY A 70 -9.79 8.12 0.41
CA GLY A 70 -10.95 8.91 0.02
C GLY A 70 -11.00 10.28 0.70
N SER A 71 -11.92 11.12 0.24
CA SER A 71 -12.03 12.50 0.71
C SER A 71 -12.92 12.66 1.95
N THR A 72 -13.58 11.60 2.41
CA THR A 72 -14.46 11.64 3.59
C THR A 72 -14.37 10.36 4.41
N TYR A 73 -14.34 10.48 5.73
CA TYR A 73 -14.35 9.34 6.66
C TYR A 73 -15.33 9.60 7.81
N SER A 74 -16.01 8.54 8.28
CA SER A 74 -16.90 8.60 9.44
C SER A 74 -16.36 7.65 10.50
N ALA A 75 -15.77 8.23 11.54
CA ALA A 75 -15.09 7.51 12.60
C ALA A 75 -16.06 7.04 13.69
N ALA A 76 -15.84 5.82 14.17
CA ALA A 76 -16.47 5.27 15.38
C ALA A 76 -16.02 6.05 16.63
N PRO A 77 -16.79 6.04 17.72
CA PRO A 77 -16.50 6.87 18.90
C PRO A 77 -15.10 6.70 19.52
N ASP A 78 -14.44 5.58 19.29
CA ASP A 78 -13.12 5.20 19.82
C ASP A 78 -12.02 5.17 18.74
N GLU A 79 -12.31 5.65 17.54
CA GLU A 79 -11.35 5.79 16.46
C GLU A 79 -10.72 7.18 16.46
N ARG A 80 -9.39 7.21 16.44
CA ARG A 80 -8.63 8.45 16.31
C ARG A 80 -8.15 8.59 14.88
N VAL A 81 -8.31 9.77 14.31
CA VAL A 81 -8.16 10.01 12.87
C VAL A 81 -7.13 11.09 12.61
N TRP A 82 -6.20 10.78 11.71
CA TRP A 82 -5.25 11.71 11.15
C TRP A 82 -5.47 11.84 9.64
N GLN A 83 -5.23 13.04 9.12
CA GLN A 83 -5.00 13.28 7.69
C GLN A 83 -3.51 13.12 7.42
N VAL A 84 -3.16 12.49 6.30
CA VAL A 84 -1.78 12.32 5.85
C VAL A 84 -1.63 12.67 4.37
N THR A 85 -0.60 13.44 4.04
CA THR A 85 -0.36 13.90 2.66
C THR A 85 0.18 12.81 1.72
N THR A 86 0.74 11.73 2.27
CA THR A 86 1.27 10.59 1.54
C THR A 86 1.01 9.31 2.34
N THR A 87 0.88 8.19 1.64
CA THR A 87 0.76 6.87 2.28
C THR A 87 2.15 6.31 2.52
N GLU A 88 2.59 6.34 3.77
CA GLU A 88 3.85 5.73 4.21
C GLU A 88 3.54 4.62 5.23
N SER A 89 4.38 3.60 5.35
CA SER A 89 4.12 2.57 6.37
C SER A 89 4.36 3.17 7.75
N VAL A 90 3.39 3.01 8.66
CA VAL A 90 3.53 3.43 10.06
C VAL A 90 3.77 2.18 10.88
N ALA A 91 4.93 2.09 11.50
CA ALA A 91 5.24 1.02 12.43
C ALA A 91 4.53 1.27 13.77
N ILE A 92 4.34 0.20 14.55
CA ILE A 92 3.47 0.22 15.73
C ILE A 92 4.27 -0.21 16.95
N ALA A 93 4.14 0.52 18.05
CA ALA A 93 4.76 0.22 19.33
C ALA A 93 3.74 0.33 20.46
N ASN A 94 3.77 -0.59 21.42
CA ASN A 94 2.93 -0.48 22.61
C ASN A 94 3.71 -0.91 23.85
N ASN A 95 4.05 0.04 24.73
CA ASN A 95 4.75 -0.21 25.98
C ASN A 95 5.99 -1.13 25.78
N THR A 96 6.83 -0.78 24.81
CA THR A 96 7.95 -1.62 24.34
C THR A 96 9.16 -0.79 23.96
N GLU A 97 10.33 -1.41 24.02
CA GLU A 97 11.57 -0.91 23.43
C GLU A 97 11.75 -1.53 22.04
N ILE A 98 12.14 -0.70 21.07
CA ILE A 98 12.38 -1.09 19.68
C ILE A 98 13.79 -0.69 19.32
N GLU A 99 14.58 -1.66 18.87
CA GLU A 99 15.88 -1.38 18.28
C GLU A 99 15.67 -0.71 16.92
N VAL A 100 16.14 0.53 16.81
CA VAL A 100 16.05 1.30 15.56
C VAL A 100 17.24 0.97 14.65
N GLY A 101 18.43 0.86 15.25
CA GLY A 101 19.66 0.51 14.53
C GLY A 101 20.90 1.16 15.13
N GLU A 102 22.07 0.72 14.70
CA GLU A 102 23.33 1.39 15.05
C GLU A 102 23.42 2.75 14.36
N VAL A 103 23.88 3.76 15.11
CA VAL A 103 24.07 5.12 14.62
C VAL A 103 25.51 5.57 14.87
N SER A 104 26.06 6.36 13.94
CA SER A 104 27.37 6.99 14.10
C SER A 104 27.26 8.32 14.86
N SER A 105 28.35 8.76 15.51
CA SER A 105 28.44 10.13 16.03
C SER A 105 28.16 11.14 14.91
N GLY A 106 27.32 12.13 15.18
CA GLY A 106 26.86 13.12 14.20
C GLY A 106 25.69 12.66 13.33
N CYS A 107 25.14 11.47 13.54
CA CYS A 107 23.95 11.00 12.84
C CYS A 107 22.73 11.80 13.27
N THR A 108 22.03 12.39 12.29
CA THR A 108 20.73 13.04 12.48
C THR A 108 19.63 12.00 12.40
N VAL A 109 18.81 11.93 13.44
CA VAL A 109 17.60 11.11 13.52
C VAL A 109 16.41 12.02 13.31
N SER A 110 15.55 11.69 12.35
CA SER A 110 14.26 12.35 12.15
C SER A 110 13.14 11.40 12.55
N PHE A 111 12.06 11.94 13.10
CA PHE A 111 10.97 11.11 13.60
C PHE A 111 9.61 11.79 13.46
N ILE A 112 8.58 10.95 13.34
CA ILE A 112 7.17 11.28 13.52
C ILE A 112 6.57 10.21 14.44
N ILE A 113 6.00 10.63 15.55
CA ILE A 113 5.29 9.79 16.50
C ILE A 113 3.82 10.21 16.51
N LEU A 114 2.93 9.22 16.36
CA LEU A 114 1.49 9.36 16.48
C LEU A 114 1.08 8.76 17.81
N ASP A 115 0.77 9.63 18.75
CA ASP A 115 0.31 9.24 20.08
C ASP A 115 -1.21 9.29 20.15
N ASP A 116 -1.77 8.61 21.14
CA ASP A 116 -3.20 8.43 21.22
C ASP A 116 -3.88 9.26 22.29
N ASP A 117 -3.15 9.74 23.26
CA ASP A 117 -3.60 10.83 24.09
C ASP A 117 -2.46 11.79 24.45
N ILE A 118 -2.79 12.75 25.30
CA ILE A 118 -1.83 13.69 25.85
C ILE A 118 -1.87 13.45 27.35
N ASP A 119 -0.93 12.65 27.84
CA ASP A 119 -0.84 12.31 29.25
C ASP A 119 0.61 12.33 29.78
N GLU A 120 0.87 11.62 30.88
CA GLU A 120 2.18 11.60 31.53
C GLU A 120 3.14 10.52 30.99
N ARG A 121 2.70 9.69 30.04
CA ARG A 121 3.51 8.64 29.42
C ARG A 121 4.37 9.24 28.32
N ILE A 122 5.65 9.41 28.62
CA ILE A 122 6.58 10.10 27.73
C ILE A 122 7.43 9.09 26.97
N ASN A 123 7.29 9.10 25.65
CA ASN A 123 8.13 8.32 24.74
C ASN A 123 9.55 8.92 24.65
N THR A 124 10.56 8.06 24.52
CA THR A 124 11.97 8.50 24.57
C THR A 124 12.83 7.76 23.56
N PHE A 125 13.91 8.40 23.10
CA PHE A 125 15.02 7.73 22.41
C PHE A 125 16.17 7.49 23.37
N LYS A 126 16.76 6.31 23.27
CA LYS A 126 17.91 5.87 24.05
C LYS A 126 19.07 5.50 23.13
N LEU A 127 20.29 5.79 23.56
CA LEU A 127 21.52 5.34 22.94
C LEU A 127 22.27 4.49 23.96
N ASP A 128 22.52 3.22 23.63
CA ASP A 128 23.11 2.23 24.54
C ASP A 128 22.41 2.19 25.92
N GLY A 129 21.07 2.27 25.90
CA GLY A 129 20.21 2.28 27.09
C GLY A 129 20.11 3.62 27.84
N THR A 130 20.89 4.65 27.45
CA THR A 130 20.82 5.98 28.06
C THR A 130 19.85 6.88 27.30
N VAL A 131 18.88 7.51 27.98
CA VAL A 131 17.96 8.46 27.34
C VAL A 131 18.72 9.66 26.79
N ILE A 132 18.66 9.87 25.48
CA ILE A 132 19.31 11.00 24.79
C ILE A 132 18.30 12.02 24.25
N TYR A 133 17.04 11.62 24.06
CA TYR A 133 16.00 12.53 23.59
C TYR A 133 14.64 12.16 24.20
N THR A 134 13.89 13.19 24.60
CA THR A 134 12.54 13.07 25.17
C THR A 134 11.56 13.68 24.20
N ILE A 135 10.60 12.89 23.72
CA ILE A 135 9.63 13.33 22.72
C ILE A 135 8.59 14.22 23.39
N PRO A 136 8.30 15.43 22.85
CA PRO A 136 7.20 16.25 23.35
C PRO A 136 5.87 15.51 23.27
N GLN A 137 4.98 15.77 24.23
CA GLN A 137 3.62 15.24 24.23
C GLN A 137 2.78 15.88 23.11
N GLY A 138 1.95 15.07 22.45
CA GLY A 138 1.05 15.52 21.39
C GLY A 138 0.45 14.37 20.61
N MET A 139 -0.72 14.61 19.98
CA MET A 139 -1.38 13.63 19.10
C MET A 139 -0.55 13.33 17.83
N VAL A 140 0.33 14.25 17.48
CA VAL A 140 1.40 14.10 16.49
C VAL A 140 2.59 14.84 17.06
N SER A 141 3.73 14.15 17.16
CA SER A 141 4.99 14.74 17.60
C SER A 141 6.07 14.40 16.58
N SER A 142 6.61 15.41 15.91
CA SER A 142 7.72 15.23 14.98
C SER A 142 8.91 16.08 15.38
N GLY A 143 10.10 15.63 15.03
CA GLY A 143 11.31 16.36 15.35
C GLY A 143 12.54 15.74 14.72
N GLN A 144 13.67 16.37 15.01
CA GLN A 144 14.99 15.87 14.66
C GLN A 144 15.95 16.09 15.84
N PHE A 145 16.91 15.19 16.00
CA PHE A 145 18.05 15.38 16.88
C PHE A 145 19.29 14.74 16.29
N THR A 146 20.46 15.19 16.72
CA THR A 146 21.75 14.63 16.31
C THR A 146 22.36 13.88 17.49
N THR A 147 22.96 12.74 17.21
CA THR A 147 23.67 11.94 18.23
C THR A 147 25.09 12.43 18.43
N ASP A 148 25.52 12.57 19.68
CA ASP A 148 26.89 13.04 19.98
C ASP A 148 27.93 11.91 19.90
N THR A 149 27.51 10.67 20.13
CA THR A 149 28.35 9.46 20.10
C THR A 149 27.74 8.40 19.21
N ALA A 150 28.56 7.44 18.76
CA ALA A 150 28.06 6.24 18.10
C ALA A 150 27.50 5.25 19.13
N GLY A 151 26.54 4.43 18.74
CA GLY A 151 25.94 3.40 19.60
C GLY A 151 24.67 2.78 18.99
N GLN A 152 24.03 1.89 19.75
CA GLN A 152 22.74 1.31 19.38
C GLN A 152 21.61 2.26 19.76
N LEU A 153 20.86 2.74 18.77
CA LEU A 153 19.67 3.57 18.99
C LEU A 153 18.45 2.69 19.26
N THR A 154 17.69 3.05 20.28
CA THR A 154 16.45 2.39 20.69
C THR A 154 15.35 3.44 20.86
N TYR A 155 14.16 3.16 20.36
CA TYR A 155 12.95 3.91 20.65
C TYR A 155 12.17 3.20 21.76
N HIS A 156 11.86 3.92 22.84
CA HIS A 156 11.08 3.42 23.95
C HIS A 156 9.70 4.06 23.94
N SER A 157 8.72 3.28 23.51
CA SER A 157 7.30 3.63 23.50
C SER A 157 6.71 3.26 24.85
N VAL A 158 6.24 4.23 25.61
CA VAL A 158 5.53 4.00 26.89
C VAL A 158 4.03 3.86 26.67
N ASP A 159 3.54 4.31 25.50
CA ASP A 159 2.16 4.16 25.07
C ASP A 159 2.03 3.36 23.77
N SER A 160 0.81 3.28 23.25
CA SER A 160 0.37 2.69 21.99
C SER A 160 0.58 3.67 20.83
N THR A 161 1.83 3.81 20.40
CA THR A 161 2.21 4.76 19.36
C THR A 161 2.25 4.14 17.97
N GLY A 162 2.00 4.98 16.96
CA GLY A 162 2.48 4.78 15.60
C GLY A 162 3.78 5.57 15.42
N TYR A 163 4.75 5.06 14.67
CA TYR A 163 6.00 5.78 14.46
C TYR A 163 6.57 5.62 13.04
N ILE A 164 7.28 6.66 12.61
CA ILE A 164 8.18 6.70 11.47
C ILE A 164 9.50 7.28 12.00
N ILE A 165 10.59 6.56 11.84
CA ILE A 165 11.91 6.97 12.35
C ILE A 165 12.93 6.72 11.24
N ASP A 166 13.59 7.79 10.80
CA ASP A 166 14.67 7.73 9.84
C ASP A 166 15.99 8.00 10.57
N ILE A 167 16.94 7.09 10.43
CA ILE A 167 18.27 7.24 11.01
C ILE A 167 19.27 7.65 9.96
N CYS A 168 20.12 8.60 10.36
CA CYS A 168 21.27 9.05 9.60
C CYS A 168 20.86 9.44 8.19
N ASP A 169 19.79 10.24 8.09
CA ASP A 169 19.32 10.88 6.85
C ASP A 169 20.56 11.27 6.07
N THR A 170 20.94 10.41 5.13
CA THR A 170 22.14 10.61 4.35
C THR A 170 21.67 11.69 3.42
N PRO A 171 22.08 12.96 3.60
CA PRO A 171 21.52 14.04 2.82
C PRO A 171 21.66 13.59 1.37
N GLU A 172 20.52 13.33 0.71
CA GLU A 172 20.50 12.79 -0.64
C GLU A 172 21.42 13.69 -1.43
N ALA A 173 22.58 13.14 -1.83
CA ALA A 173 23.71 13.94 -2.22
C ALA A 173 23.23 14.82 -3.36
N THR A 174 22.97 16.10 -3.07
CA THR A 174 22.44 17.00 -4.08
C THR A 174 23.54 17.09 -5.10
N ALA A 175 23.34 16.41 -6.24
CA ALA A 175 24.36 16.23 -7.25
C ALA A 175 24.81 17.63 -7.65
N THR A 176 25.94 18.07 -7.08
CA THR A 176 26.52 19.35 -7.39
C THR A 176 26.99 19.16 -8.82
N ALA A 177 26.29 19.81 -9.76
CA ALA A 177 26.59 19.72 -11.18
C ALA A 177 28.11 19.93 -11.35
N THR A 178 28.81 18.84 -11.62
CA THR A 178 30.23 18.89 -11.90
C THR A 178 30.33 19.67 -13.20
N ALA A 179 30.97 20.84 -13.15
CA ALA A 179 31.20 21.64 -14.33
C ALA A 179 31.95 20.77 -15.35
N THR A 180 31.26 20.39 -16.42
CA THR A 180 31.87 19.71 -17.57
C THR A 180 32.90 20.68 -18.15
N GLU A 181 34.19 20.42 -17.90
CA GLU A 181 35.25 21.10 -18.63
C GLU A 181 35.12 20.72 -20.12
N THR A 182 34.67 21.69 -20.91
CA THR A 182 34.71 21.62 -22.37
C THR A 182 36.17 21.54 -22.81
N ALA A 183 36.67 20.33 -23.06
CA ALA A 183 37.94 20.13 -23.72
C ALA A 183 37.86 20.69 -25.16
N VAL A 184 38.62 21.75 -25.43
CA VAL A 184 38.83 22.28 -26.78
C VAL A 184 39.73 21.29 -27.53
N ALA A 185 39.12 20.47 -28.40
CA ALA A 185 39.85 19.63 -29.33
C ALA A 185 40.51 20.52 -30.39
N THR A 186 41.85 20.57 -30.36
CA THR A 186 42.65 21.15 -31.45
C THR A 186 42.79 20.10 -32.53
N GLU A 187 42.17 20.32 -33.70
CA GLU A 187 42.30 19.44 -34.86
C GLU A 187 43.72 19.41 -35.41
N THR A 188 44.23 18.22 -35.72
CA THR A 188 45.34 18.03 -36.64
C THR A 188 44.85 17.17 -37.79
N PRO A 189 44.84 17.65 -39.05
CA PRO A 189 44.31 16.90 -40.18
C PRO A 189 45.33 15.84 -40.63
N THR A 190 44.88 14.63 -40.91
CA THR A 190 45.62 13.69 -41.77
C THR A 190 44.64 13.01 -42.72
N ALA A 191 44.98 13.09 -44.00
CA ALA A 191 44.17 12.72 -45.14
C ALA A 191 44.30 11.24 -45.53
N THR A 192 43.35 10.82 -46.40
CA THR A 192 43.38 9.69 -47.37
C THR A 192 43.05 8.30 -46.78
N ALA A 193 42.24 7.41 -47.38
CA ALA A 193 41.75 7.29 -48.75
C ALA A 193 40.41 6.52 -48.85
N THR A 194 39.62 6.93 -49.85
CA THR A 194 38.68 6.22 -50.74
C THR A 194 38.30 4.76 -50.44
N GLN A 195 37.01 4.48 -50.32
CA GLN A 195 36.37 3.33 -51.00
C GLN A 195 34.93 3.68 -51.43
N THR A 196 34.69 3.46 -52.72
CA THR A 196 33.44 3.64 -53.45
C THR A 196 32.58 2.38 -53.27
N VAL A 197 31.34 2.52 -52.81
CA VAL A 197 30.31 1.48 -53.02
C VAL A 197 29.02 2.14 -53.52
N MET A 198 28.52 1.53 -54.58
CA MET A 198 27.45 1.91 -55.52
C MET A 198 26.04 1.87 -54.88
N PRO A 199 25.11 2.76 -55.27
CA PRO A 199 23.73 2.71 -54.79
C PRO A 199 22.94 1.63 -55.54
N THR A 200 22.16 0.83 -54.83
CA THR A 200 21.12 -0.02 -55.44
C THR A 200 19.77 0.58 -55.05
N GLU A 201 19.10 1.19 -56.02
CA GLU A 201 17.67 1.48 -55.93
C GLU A 201 16.88 0.16 -56.00
N THR A 202 15.80 0.04 -55.23
CA THR A 202 14.76 -0.97 -55.50
C THR A 202 13.40 -0.34 -55.29
N ALA A 203 12.55 -0.59 -56.28
CA ALA A 203 11.38 0.16 -56.64
C ALA A 203 10.13 -0.12 -55.78
N THR A 204 9.28 0.91 -55.80
CA THR A 204 7.86 1.00 -55.45
C THR A 204 7.00 -0.18 -55.90
N ALA A 205 6.10 -0.64 -55.03
CA ALA A 205 4.86 -1.30 -55.41
C ALA A 205 3.68 -0.66 -54.66
N THR A 206 2.88 0.10 -55.39
CA THR A 206 1.60 0.67 -54.96
C THR A 206 0.53 -0.42 -55.11
N ALA A 207 -0.11 -0.81 -54.01
CA ALA A 207 -1.25 -1.73 -54.04
C ALA A 207 -2.56 -0.93 -54.15
N THR A 208 -3.24 -1.10 -55.28
CA THR A 208 -4.61 -0.66 -55.57
C THR A 208 -5.61 -1.55 -54.83
N PRO A 209 -6.59 -1.03 -54.06
CA PRO A 209 -7.73 -1.84 -53.66
C PRO A 209 -8.79 -1.81 -54.77
N GLU A 210 -9.01 -2.96 -55.40
CA GLU A 210 -10.14 -3.20 -56.30
C GLU A 210 -11.43 -3.40 -55.51
N ASN A 211 -12.50 -2.82 -56.06
CA ASN A 211 -13.90 -3.06 -55.71
C ASN A 211 -14.21 -4.55 -55.55
N PHE A 212 -14.92 -4.91 -54.48
CA PHE A 212 -15.72 -6.15 -54.49
C PHE A 212 -17.17 -5.91 -54.12
N THR A 213 -17.98 -6.61 -54.88
CA THR A 213 -19.41 -6.53 -55.13
C THR A 213 -20.26 -7.04 -53.95
N THR A 214 -21.36 -6.35 -53.72
CA THR A 214 -22.46 -6.78 -52.85
C THR A 214 -23.18 -7.96 -53.52
N VAL A 215 -23.09 -9.16 -52.95
CA VAL A 215 -23.95 -10.30 -53.33
C VAL A 215 -25.03 -10.46 -52.28
N THR A 216 -26.24 -10.08 -52.64
CA THR A 216 -27.47 -10.40 -51.90
C THR A 216 -27.86 -11.84 -52.21
N ALA A 217 -27.76 -12.74 -51.24
CA ALA A 217 -28.29 -14.10 -51.35
C ALA A 217 -29.60 -14.23 -50.56
N THR A 218 -30.69 -14.44 -51.28
CA THR A 218 -32.00 -14.87 -50.79
C THR A 218 -31.93 -16.37 -50.44
N PRO A 219 -32.40 -16.83 -49.27
CA PRO A 219 -32.37 -18.26 -48.97
C PRO A 219 -33.59 -18.98 -49.55
N THR A 220 -33.33 -20.02 -50.34
CA THR A 220 -34.30 -21.12 -50.54
C THR A 220 -33.57 -22.46 -50.59
N THR A 221 -34.05 -23.36 -49.72
CA THR A 221 -34.08 -24.84 -49.80
C THR A 221 -32.77 -25.65 -49.80
N GLU A 222 -32.64 -26.41 -48.71
CA GLU A 222 -32.39 -27.86 -48.60
C GLU A 222 -31.30 -28.49 -49.50
N GLY A 223 -30.20 -28.89 -48.87
CA GLY A 223 -29.16 -29.71 -49.48
C GLY A 223 -28.02 -30.03 -48.51
N THR A 224 -28.04 -31.25 -47.98
CA THR A 224 -27.01 -31.85 -47.12
C THR A 224 -25.72 -32.09 -47.90
N ILE A 225 -24.58 -31.48 -47.51
CA ILE A 225 -23.24 -32.02 -47.81
C ILE A 225 -22.25 -31.68 -46.69
N THR A 226 -21.58 -32.72 -46.22
CA THR A 226 -20.45 -32.75 -45.29
C THR A 226 -19.17 -32.22 -45.95
N ALA A 227 -18.46 -31.28 -45.31
CA ALA A 227 -17.03 -31.08 -45.53
C ALA A 227 -16.35 -30.43 -44.31
N THR A 228 -15.36 -31.13 -43.79
CA THR A 228 -14.39 -30.69 -42.78
C THR A 228 -13.33 -29.82 -43.44
N ALA A 229 -13.13 -28.60 -42.95
CA ALA A 229 -11.88 -27.85 -43.06
C ALA A 229 -11.88 -26.76 -41.98
N THR A 230 -10.86 -26.79 -41.12
CA THR A 230 -10.58 -25.77 -40.11
C THR A 230 -9.55 -24.80 -40.68
N PRO A 231 -9.90 -23.54 -41.01
CA PRO A 231 -8.93 -22.47 -41.04
C PRO A 231 -9.09 -21.61 -39.79
N ASN A 232 -8.00 -21.50 -39.06
CA ASN A 232 -7.82 -20.58 -37.95
C ASN A 232 -7.72 -19.16 -38.53
N THR A 233 -8.77 -18.34 -38.41
CA THR A 233 -8.71 -16.92 -38.75
C THR A 233 -8.82 -16.09 -37.49
N HIS A 234 -7.72 -15.42 -37.16
CA HIS A 234 -7.62 -14.41 -36.13
C HIS A 234 -8.46 -13.19 -36.55
N ALA A 235 -9.59 -12.96 -35.88
CA ALA A 235 -10.42 -11.79 -36.08
C ALA A 235 -9.85 -10.62 -35.27
N THR A 236 -9.22 -9.67 -35.96
CA THR A 236 -8.88 -8.36 -35.37
C THR A 236 -10.16 -7.54 -35.23
N ALA A 237 -10.55 -7.20 -34.00
CA ALA A 237 -11.69 -6.35 -33.74
C ALA A 237 -11.36 -4.90 -34.10
N THR A 238 -11.87 -4.42 -35.25
CA THR A 238 -11.81 -3.00 -35.61
C THR A 238 -12.90 -2.25 -34.86
N SER A 239 -12.52 -1.44 -33.87
CA SER A 239 -13.45 -0.54 -33.19
C SER A 239 -13.99 0.50 -34.16
N THR A 240 -15.29 0.46 -34.43
CA THR A 240 -15.98 1.48 -35.23
C THR A 240 -16.13 2.74 -34.37
N PRO A 241 -15.69 3.93 -34.83
CA PRO A 241 -15.89 5.16 -34.06
C PRO A 241 -17.37 5.47 -33.91
N LEU A 242 -17.81 5.63 -32.67
CA LEU A 242 -19.17 6.03 -32.31
C LEU A 242 -19.45 7.44 -32.90
N PRO A 243 -20.59 7.69 -33.57
CA PRO A 243 -20.86 9.00 -34.14
C PRO A 243 -20.98 10.04 -33.04
N THR A 244 -20.10 11.04 -33.09
CA THR A 244 -20.17 12.25 -32.26
C THR A 244 -21.47 12.99 -32.59
N ALA A 245 -22.44 12.94 -31.67
CA ALA A 245 -23.66 13.72 -31.78
C ALA A 245 -23.34 15.21 -31.52
N THR A 246 -23.37 16.01 -32.58
CA THR A 246 -23.28 17.48 -32.48
C THR A 246 -24.56 17.99 -31.84
N VAL A 247 -24.48 18.40 -30.57
CA VAL A 247 -25.58 19.04 -29.85
C VAL A 247 -25.74 20.47 -30.38
N LYS A 248 -26.81 20.70 -31.14
CA LYS A 248 -27.27 22.04 -31.52
C LYS A 248 -27.91 22.69 -30.29
N LEU A 249 -27.25 23.72 -29.74
CA LEU A 249 -27.80 24.52 -28.65
C LEU A 249 -29.06 25.26 -29.13
N ILE A 250 -30.20 24.88 -28.57
CA ILE A 250 -31.47 25.62 -28.69
C ILE A 250 -31.52 26.61 -27.52
N PRO A 251 -31.78 27.91 -27.74
CA PRO A 251 -31.93 28.86 -26.64
C PRO A 251 -33.16 28.48 -25.81
N LEU A 252 -32.95 28.25 -24.52
CA LEU A 252 -33.95 27.78 -23.58
C LEU A 252 -34.95 28.90 -23.24
N PRO A 253 -36.27 28.68 -23.33
CA PRO A 253 -37.25 29.61 -22.78
C PRO A 253 -37.14 29.61 -21.25
N ASN A 254 -37.24 30.81 -20.68
CA ASN A 254 -37.17 31.12 -19.26
C ASN A 254 -38.06 30.17 -18.43
N ALA A 255 -37.44 29.16 -17.79
CA ALA A 255 -38.15 28.12 -17.04
C ALA A 255 -38.20 28.48 -15.55
N THR A 256 -39.42 28.55 -15.02
CA THR A 256 -39.72 28.61 -13.59
C THR A 256 -39.11 27.39 -12.87
N MET A 257 -38.29 27.63 -11.84
CA MET A 257 -37.66 26.56 -11.07
C MET A 257 -38.71 25.73 -10.34
N THR A 258 -38.94 24.51 -10.84
CA THR A 258 -39.63 23.46 -10.09
C THR A 258 -38.56 22.65 -9.38
N ILE A 259 -38.61 22.64 -8.04
CA ILE A 259 -37.69 21.90 -7.19
C ILE A 259 -38.00 20.41 -7.39
N SER A 260 -37.13 19.70 -8.10
CA SER A 260 -37.26 18.25 -8.25
C SER A 260 -37.05 17.60 -6.88
N PRO A 261 -37.88 16.61 -6.47
CA PRO A 261 -37.68 15.90 -5.22
C PRO A 261 -36.27 15.29 -5.16
N PRO A 262 -35.65 15.20 -3.98
CA PRO A 262 -34.29 14.66 -3.84
C PRO A 262 -34.26 13.26 -4.45
N THR A 263 -33.36 13.06 -5.42
CA THR A 263 -33.02 11.72 -5.91
C THR A 263 -32.67 10.86 -4.70
N PRO A 264 -33.30 9.68 -4.50
CA PRO A 264 -33.01 8.84 -3.35
C PRO A 264 -31.51 8.58 -3.30
N THR A 265 -30.87 8.98 -2.20
CA THR A 265 -29.47 8.67 -1.95
C THR A 265 -29.32 7.16 -2.05
N PRO A 266 -28.44 6.63 -2.92
CA PRO A 266 -28.27 5.19 -3.06
C PRO A 266 -28.00 4.60 -1.69
N THR A 267 -28.89 3.72 -1.24
CA THR A 267 -28.74 3.01 0.03
C THR A 267 -27.43 2.25 -0.05
N LYS A 268 -26.42 2.67 0.74
CA LYS A 268 -25.10 2.01 0.78
C LYS A 268 -25.35 0.52 1.02
N MET A 269 -25.02 -0.32 0.03
CA MET A 269 -25.10 -1.77 0.21
C MET A 269 -24.34 -2.13 1.49
N PRO A 270 -24.91 -2.95 2.38
CA PRO A 270 -24.23 -3.37 3.60
C PRO A 270 -22.89 -4.00 3.22
N ARG A 271 -21.81 -3.50 3.82
CA ARG A 271 -20.48 -4.09 3.68
C ARG A 271 -20.51 -5.42 4.42
N LEU A 272 -20.46 -6.52 3.68
CA LEU A 272 -20.39 -7.87 4.27
C LEU A 272 -18.94 -8.15 4.65
N ASN A 273 -18.70 -8.64 5.86
CA ASN A 273 -17.36 -8.98 6.34
C ASN A 273 -16.70 -9.98 5.38
N ALA A 274 -15.49 -9.66 4.93
CA ALA A 274 -14.63 -10.56 4.18
C ALA A 274 -13.45 -10.96 5.06
N CYS A 275 -12.81 -12.08 4.71
CA CYS A 275 -11.55 -12.45 5.35
C CYS A 275 -10.57 -13.01 4.31
N LEU A 276 -9.27 -12.91 4.56
CA LEU A 276 -8.25 -13.48 3.69
C LEU A 276 -7.19 -14.23 4.50
N ARG A 277 -6.48 -15.10 3.80
CA ARG A 277 -5.33 -15.84 4.30
C ARG A 277 -4.24 -15.82 3.22
N ILE A 278 -3.00 -15.51 3.57
CA ILE A 278 -1.84 -15.64 2.69
C ILE A 278 -1.23 -17.01 3.01
N ASN A 279 -1.16 -17.90 2.02
CA ASN A 279 -0.83 -19.30 2.23
C ASN A 279 0.27 -19.79 1.29
N PHE A 280 1.30 -20.42 1.86
CA PHE A 280 2.42 -21.02 1.12
C PHE A 280 2.31 -22.56 1.00
N GLU A 281 1.28 -23.18 1.58
CA GLU A 281 1.13 -24.65 1.57
C GLU A 281 1.14 -25.26 0.15
N ILE A 282 0.62 -24.54 -0.85
CA ILE A 282 0.51 -25.04 -2.23
C ILE A 282 1.81 -24.86 -3.03
N SER A 283 2.58 -23.80 -2.78
CA SER A 283 3.89 -23.60 -3.42
C SER A 283 4.93 -24.58 -2.89
N GLY A 284 4.80 -24.97 -1.61
CA GLY A 284 5.85 -25.69 -0.89
C GLY A 284 6.98 -24.78 -0.41
N ASP A 285 6.81 -23.46 -0.59
CA ASP A 285 7.72 -22.43 -0.12
C ASP A 285 7.44 -22.11 1.36
N TYR A 286 8.21 -21.16 1.90
CA TYR A 286 8.03 -20.59 3.23
C TYR A 286 8.16 -19.06 3.14
N ALA A 287 7.51 -18.35 4.05
CA ALA A 287 7.70 -16.93 4.22
C ALA A 287 9.13 -16.62 4.69
N HIS A 288 9.65 -15.50 4.21
CA HIS A 288 10.86 -14.86 4.72
C HIS A 288 10.46 -13.70 5.66
N PRO A 289 11.35 -13.29 6.60
CA PRO A 289 11.13 -12.13 7.45
C PRO A 289 10.76 -10.91 6.63
N GLY A 290 9.62 -10.30 6.94
CA GLY A 290 9.18 -9.08 6.26
C GLY A 290 7.67 -8.93 6.22
N ASN A 291 7.21 -7.97 5.43
CA ASN A 291 5.80 -7.61 5.31
C ASN A 291 5.22 -8.11 3.98
N PHE A 292 4.15 -8.89 4.09
CA PHE A 292 3.29 -9.27 2.98
C PHE A 292 2.13 -8.30 2.87
N VAL A 293 1.95 -7.72 1.70
CA VAL A 293 0.95 -6.70 1.41
C VAL A 293 -0.01 -7.23 0.36
N VAL A 294 -1.31 -7.27 0.69
CA VAL A 294 -2.37 -7.57 -0.26
C VAL A 294 -3.03 -6.27 -0.69
N GLN A 295 -3.07 -5.99 -1.98
CA GLN A 295 -3.71 -4.81 -2.53
C GLN A 295 -4.62 -5.14 -3.71
N GLU A 296 -5.64 -4.31 -3.95
CA GLU A 296 -6.41 -4.37 -5.20
C GLU A 296 -5.52 -4.03 -6.39
N VAL A 297 -5.80 -4.63 -7.55
CA VAL A 297 -5.22 -4.18 -8.82
C VAL A 297 -5.62 -2.72 -9.03
N GLY A 298 -4.66 -1.81 -8.91
CA GLY A 298 -4.88 -0.36 -8.81
C GLY A 298 -4.28 0.28 -7.55
N GLY A 299 -3.68 -0.51 -6.65
CA GLY A 299 -2.82 -0.03 -5.57
C GLY A 299 -3.51 0.23 -4.23
N ARG A 300 -4.81 -0.08 -4.09
CA ARG A 300 -5.50 0.06 -2.80
C ARG A 300 -5.11 -1.08 -1.86
N LEU A 301 -4.43 -0.76 -0.76
CA LEU A 301 -4.13 -1.70 0.32
C LEU A 301 -5.42 -2.32 0.89
N LEU A 302 -5.42 -3.63 1.09
CA LEU A 302 -6.51 -4.38 1.72
C LEU A 302 -6.10 -5.00 3.05
N ALA A 303 -4.89 -5.56 3.12
CA ALA A 303 -4.35 -6.17 4.32
C ALA A 303 -2.82 -6.19 4.28
N SER A 304 -2.20 -6.25 5.45
CA SER A 304 -0.79 -6.57 5.61
C SER A 304 -0.61 -7.68 6.64
N TRP A 305 0.47 -8.44 6.52
CA TRP A 305 0.89 -9.46 7.46
C TRP A 305 2.41 -9.47 7.56
N HIS A 306 2.93 -9.35 8.77
CA HIS A 306 4.35 -9.55 9.06
C HIS A 306 4.60 -11.03 9.36
N ALA A 307 5.55 -11.63 8.66
CA ALA A 307 5.92 -13.04 8.85
C ALA A 307 7.37 -13.13 9.32
N ASP A 308 7.68 -14.12 10.18
CA ASP A 308 9.06 -14.54 10.41
C ASP A 308 9.47 -15.63 9.40
N GLU A 309 10.77 -15.92 9.37
CA GLU A 309 11.36 -17.01 8.57
C GLU A 309 10.66 -18.34 8.87
N GLY A 310 10.26 -19.04 7.80
CA GLY A 310 9.74 -20.41 7.91
C GLY A 310 8.23 -20.49 8.17
N TRP A 311 7.51 -19.37 8.27
CA TRP A 311 6.05 -19.42 8.40
C TRP A 311 5.40 -19.85 7.08
N GLN A 312 4.31 -20.61 7.15
CA GLN A 312 3.59 -21.08 5.96
C GLN A 312 2.23 -20.41 5.75
N ASP A 313 1.72 -19.69 6.76
CA ASP A 313 0.34 -19.20 6.78
C ASP A 313 0.22 -17.96 7.68
N SER A 314 -0.51 -16.93 7.21
CA SER A 314 -0.85 -15.73 7.98
C SER A 314 -1.92 -15.93 9.05
N GLY A 315 -2.59 -17.07 9.05
CA GLY A 315 -3.92 -17.22 9.64
C GLY A 315 -4.99 -16.39 8.90
N TRP A 316 -6.20 -16.39 9.43
CA TRP A 316 -7.32 -15.62 8.86
C TRP A 316 -7.28 -14.16 9.31
N ILE A 317 -6.98 -13.26 8.37
CA ILE A 317 -7.13 -11.80 8.53
C ILE A 317 -8.59 -11.46 8.24
N ARG A 318 -9.30 -10.90 9.22
CA ARG A 318 -10.76 -10.65 9.17
C ARG A 318 -11.09 -9.18 8.94
N ASP A 319 -12.36 -8.95 8.64
CA ASP A 319 -12.99 -7.62 8.54
C ASP A 319 -12.38 -6.71 7.46
N ILE A 320 -12.02 -7.32 6.33
CA ILE A 320 -11.38 -6.64 5.21
C ILE A 320 -12.40 -5.84 4.41
N ASP A 321 -12.13 -4.55 4.19
CA ASP A 321 -12.98 -3.67 3.39
C ASP A 321 -12.65 -3.79 1.89
N ILE A 322 -13.38 -4.65 1.20
CA ILE A 322 -13.27 -4.80 -0.26
C ILE A 322 -14.14 -3.74 -0.93
N THR A 323 -13.62 -3.01 -1.92
CA THR A 323 -14.31 -1.81 -2.44
C THR A 323 -15.49 -2.10 -3.37
N HIS A 324 -15.44 -3.23 -4.10
CA HIS A 324 -16.51 -3.73 -4.96
C HIS A 324 -17.08 -5.06 -4.43
N PRO A 325 -18.16 -5.63 -4.99
CA PRO A 325 -18.62 -6.96 -4.61
C PRO A 325 -17.52 -8.03 -4.72
N SER A 326 -16.67 -7.90 -5.74
CA SER A 326 -15.42 -8.66 -5.91
C SER A 326 -14.35 -7.78 -6.55
N VAL A 327 -13.09 -8.04 -6.25
CA VAL A 327 -11.92 -7.31 -6.78
C VAL A 327 -10.80 -8.29 -7.12
N PHE A 328 -9.96 -7.92 -8.08
CA PHE A 328 -8.68 -8.59 -8.32
C PHE A 328 -7.63 -8.05 -7.36
N VAL A 329 -6.72 -8.92 -6.92
CA VAL A 329 -5.67 -8.55 -5.96
C VAL A 329 -4.29 -9.03 -6.39
N GLU A 330 -3.29 -8.31 -5.90
CA GLU A 330 -1.88 -8.64 -5.96
C GLU A 330 -1.34 -8.81 -4.54
N VAL A 331 -0.31 -9.64 -4.40
CA VAL A 331 0.42 -9.82 -3.14
C VAL A 331 1.87 -9.41 -3.36
N TYR A 332 2.40 -8.59 -2.48
CA TYR A 332 3.78 -8.13 -2.49
C TYR A 332 4.48 -8.53 -1.20
N PHE A 333 5.76 -8.84 -1.28
CA PHE A 333 6.65 -8.98 -0.16
C PHE A 333 7.60 -7.78 -0.10
N VAL A 334 7.84 -7.26 1.09
CA VAL A 334 8.75 -6.16 1.38
C VAL A 334 9.63 -6.60 2.55
N SER A 335 10.94 -6.79 2.33
CA SER A 335 11.84 -7.29 3.38
C SER A 335 12.01 -6.27 4.50
N ASP A 336 12.30 -5.03 4.11
CA ASP A 336 12.59 -3.91 5.01
C ASP A 336 11.99 -2.60 4.48
N PHE A 337 11.92 -1.59 5.34
CA PHE A 337 11.47 -0.26 4.96
C PHE A 337 12.37 0.32 3.86
N GLY A 338 11.77 0.75 2.75
CA GLY A 338 12.49 1.28 1.59
C GLY A 338 13.05 0.23 0.60
N SER A 339 12.88 -1.07 0.88
CA SER A 339 13.22 -2.12 -0.09
C SER A 339 12.23 -2.15 -1.27
N ASP A 340 12.71 -2.59 -2.44
CA ASP A 340 11.84 -2.82 -3.60
C ASP A 340 10.84 -3.95 -3.30
N ALA A 341 9.56 -3.68 -3.55
CA ALA A 341 8.51 -4.68 -3.35
C ALA A 341 8.61 -5.82 -4.37
N ILE A 342 8.66 -7.07 -3.88
CA ILE A 342 8.67 -8.28 -4.71
C ILE A 342 7.23 -8.74 -4.91
N LYS A 343 6.74 -8.72 -6.15
CA LYS A 343 5.42 -9.27 -6.47
C LYS A 343 5.45 -10.79 -6.34
N MET A 344 4.61 -11.34 -5.47
CA MET A 344 4.45 -12.77 -5.25
C MET A 344 3.67 -13.41 -6.40
N HIS A 345 3.97 -14.68 -6.70
CA HIS A 345 3.21 -15.45 -7.67
C HIS A 345 1.97 -16.05 -7.00
N ILE A 346 0.78 -15.77 -7.53
CA ILE A 346 -0.48 -16.32 -7.03
C ILE A 346 -0.80 -17.62 -7.78
N LEU A 347 -0.88 -18.73 -7.05
CA LEU A 347 -1.04 -20.08 -7.58
C LEU A 347 -2.50 -20.50 -7.77
N ASN A 348 -3.44 -19.75 -7.19
CA ASN A 348 -4.87 -19.91 -7.41
C ASN A 348 -5.51 -18.64 -8.02
N PRO A 349 -5.01 -18.16 -9.18
CA PRO A 349 -5.47 -16.90 -9.74
C PRO A 349 -6.92 -17.02 -10.23
N ALA A 350 -7.57 -15.86 -10.35
CA ALA A 350 -8.87 -15.78 -10.96
C ALA A 350 -8.82 -16.25 -12.43
N PRO A 351 -9.88 -16.92 -12.94
CA PRO A 351 -9.87 -17.49 -14.29
C PRO A 351 -9.47 -16.49 -15.38
N GLY A 352 -8.44 -16.83 -16.15
CA GLY A 352 -7.95 -16.02 -17.28
C GLY A 352 -7.09 -14.83 -16.87
N THR A 353 -6.60 -14.77 -15.63
CA THR A 353 -5.73 -13.70 -15.13
C THR A 353 -4.55 -14.29 -14.34
N GLU A 354 -3.57 -13.46 -13.99
CA GLU A 354 -2.51 -13.78 -13.02
C GLU A 354 -2.83 -13.32 -11.59
N TYR A 355 -3.96 -12.62 -11.41
CA TYR A 355 -4.31 -11.97 -10.16
C TYR A 355 -5.13 -12.90 -9.28
N GLY A 356 -5.00 -12.75 -7.97
CA GLY A 356 -5.96 -13.32 -7.02
C GLY A 356 -7.30 -12.62 -7.14
N TRP A 357 -8.30 -13.13 -6.44
CA TRP A 357 -9.58 -12.42 -6.29
C TRP A 357 -10.09 -12.53 -4.87
N LEU A 358 -10.76 -11.47 -4.42
CA LEU A 358 -11.47 -11.43 -3.15
C LEU A 358 -12.90 -10.99 -3.40
N SER A 359 -13.82 -11.43 -2.54
CA SER A 359 -15.23 -11.02 -2.61
C SER A 359 -15.79 -10.74 -1.22
N ARG A 360 -16.70 -9.76 -1.14
CA ARG A 360 -17.40 -9.43 0.10
C ARG A 360 -18.19 -10.63 0.63
N GLY A 361 -18.24 -10.79 1.95
CA GLY A 361 -19.02 -11.84 2.60
C GLY A 361 -18.42 -13.25 2.52
N VAL A 362 -17.19 -13.39 2.01
CA VAL A 362 -16.52 -14.68 1.83
C VAL A 362 -15.08 -14.59 2.35
N CYS A 363 -14.58 -15.73 2.80
CA CYS A 363 -13.19 -15.91 3.21
C CYS A 363 -12.39 -16.58 2.10
N HIS A 364 -11.25 -16.01 1.73
CA HIS A 364 -10.41 -16.46 0.62
C HIS A 364 -9.00 -16.82 1.09
N ALA A 365 -8.47 -17.95 0.64
CA ALA A 365 -7.04 -18.21 0.74
C ALA A 365 -6.37 -17.77 -0.57
N LEU A 366 -5.36 -16.92 -0.47
CA LEU A 366 -4.46 -16.57 -1.57
C LEU A 366 -3.27 -17.52 -1.47
N GLU A 367 -3.21 -18.49 -2.39
CA GLU A 367 -2.11 -19.43 -2.47
C GLU A 367 -0.96 -18.72 -3.19
N VAL A 368 0.15 -18.51 -2.49
CA VAL A 368 1.28 -17.73 -2.99
C VAL A 368 2.57 -18.55 -3.01
N GLY A 369 3.46 -18.20 -3.93
CA GLY A 369 4.82 -18.70 -4.00
C GLY A 369 5.79 -17.60 -4.43
N TRP A 370 7.07 -17.84 -4.20
CA TRP A 370 8.11 -16.92 -4.66
C TRP A 370 8.19 -16.92 -6.19
N PRO A 371 8.52 -15.79 -6.83
CA PRO A 371 8.72 -15.75 -8.27
C PRO A 371 9.92 -16.63 -8.67
N GLU A 372 9.83 -17.33 -9.81
CA GLU A 372 10.86 -18.28 -10.28
C GLU A 372 12.26 -17.66 -10.45
N ASN A 373 12.32 -16.34 -10.68
CA ASN A 373 13.55 -15.57 -10.83
C ASN A 373 13.76 -14.60 -9.66
N MET A 374 13.55 -15.07 -8.43
CA MET A 374 13.77 -14.24 -7.25
C MET A 374 15.24 -13.77 -7.24
N PRO A 375 15.51 -12.46 -7.10
CA PRO A 375 16.85 -12.03 -6.73
C PRO A 375 17.22 -12.71 -5.41
N GLU A 376 18.44 -13.23 -5.32
CA GLU A 376 18.93 -13.89 -4.11
C GLU A 376 18.75 -12.91 -2.94
N LEU A 377 17.82 -13.23 -2.03
CA LEU A 377 17.58 -12.39 -0.86
C LEU A 377 18.88 -12.29 -0.07
N PRO A 378 19.15 -11.14 0.59
CA PRO A 378 20.27 -11.03 1.48
C PRO A 378 20.19 -12.18 2.49
N THR A 379 21.15 -13.11 2.44
CA THR A 379 21.21 -14.18 3.44
C THR A 379 21.35 -13.50 4.80
N PRO A 380 20.53 -13.84 5.81
CA PRO A 380 20.67 -13.29 7.14
C PRO A 380 22.14 -13.42 7.58
N ASP A 381 22.72 -12.36 8.16
CA ASP A 381 24.08 -12.44 8.69
C ASP A 381 24.12 -13.66 9.63
N PRO A 382 24.98 -14.66 9.37
CA PRO A 382 25.06 -15.85 10.22
C PRO A 382 25.44 -15.53 11.68
N ASN A 383 25.87 -14.30 11.97
CA ASN A 383 26.13 -13.80 13.32
C ASN A 383 24.94 -13.08 13.97
N SER A 384 23.85 -12.82 13.24
CA SER A 384 22.61 -12.33 13.84
C SER A 384 22.02 -13.44 14.72
N THR A 385 21.89 -13.17 16.02
CA THR A 385 21.28 -14.13 16.93
C THR A 385 19.77 -14.14 16.67
N PRO A 386 19.13 -15.32 16.48
CA PRO A 386 17.70 -15.37 16.28
C PRO A 386 17.01 -14.73 17.50
N ASN A 387 16.20 -13.71 17.25
CA ASN A 387 15.43 -13.04 18.28
C ASN A 387 14.56 -14.10 19.00
N PRO A 388 14.50 -14.10 20.34
CA PRO A 388 13.65 -15.04 21.06
C PRO A 388 12.21 -14.82 20.64
N ILE A 389 11.57 -15.89 20.15
CA ILE A 389 10.16 -15.94 19.76
C ILE A 389 9.33 -15.36 20.91
N PHE A 390 8.80 -14.15 20.73
CA PHE A 390 7.84 -13.56 21.64
C PHE A 390 6.48 -14.20 21.36
N GLU A 391 5.99 -15.00 22.31
CA GLU A 391 4.58 -15.39 22.38
C GLU A 391 3.75 -14.13 22.64
N ASP A 392 3.20 -13.52 21.59
CA ASP A 392 2.20 -12.46 21.75
C ASP A 392 0.95 -13.06 22.41
N GLY A 393 0.49 -12.41 23.48
CA GLY A 393 -0.60 -12.83 24.37
C GLY A 393 -2.00 -12.72 23.76
N GLY A 394 -2.13 -12.98 22.46
CA GLY A 394 -3.39 -13.19 21.78
C GLY A 394 -4.00 -14.53 22.17
N ASN A 395 -5.13 -14.48 22.86
CA ASN A 395 -5.91 -15.61 23.37
C ASN A 395 -6.69 -16.38 22.27
N ASN A 396 -6.03 -16.68 21.16
CA ASN A 396 -6.43 -17.65 20.16
C ASN A 396 -5.67 -18.94 20.42
N ASN A 397 -6.33 -19.88 21.10
CA ASN A 397 -5.84 -21.22 21.44
C ASN A 397 -5.59 -22.06 20.17
N TRP A 398 -4.50 -21.75 19.46
CA TRP A 398 -3.89 -22.55 18.42
C TRP A 398 -2.45 -22.81 18.85
N THR A 399 -2.19 -24.02 19.35
CA THR A 399 -0.83 -24.52 19.49
C THR A 399 -0.24 -24.66 18.08
N PRO A 400 0.90 -24.02 17.76
CA PRO A 400 1.60 -24.26 16.51
C PRO A 400 1.91 -25.75 16.39
N VAL A 401 1.57 -26.36 15.26
CA VAL A 401 2.13 -27.67 14.91
C VAL A 401 3.58 -27.39 14.49
N PRO A 402 4.60 -27.85 15.24
CA PRO A 402 5.97 -27.65 14.83
C PRO A 402 6.19 -28.30 13.44
N PRO A 403 7.02 -27.70 12.58
CA PRO A 403 7.32 -28.27 11.28
C PRO A 403 7.78 -29.73 11.45
N PRO A 404 7.37 -30.64 10.56
CA PRO A 404 7.81 -32.03 10.63
C PRO A 404 9.33 -32.04 10.62
N THR A 405 9.92 -32.60 11.68
CA THR A 405 11.36 -32.72 11.82
C THR A 405 11.88 -33.45 10.59
N ALA A 406 12.67 -32.76 9.76
CA ALA A 406 13.27 -33.35 8.58
C ALA A 406 14.05 -34.59 9.00
N THR A 407 13.51 -35.76 8.67
CA THR A 407 14.18 -37.03 8.94
C THR A 407 15.37 -37.07 7.98
N PRO A 408 16.62 -37.19 8.47
CA PRO A 408 17.78 -37.18 7.60
C PRO A 408 17.67 -38.36 6.62
N THR A 409 17.63 -38.03 5.33
CA THR A 409 17.69 -38.99 4.23
C THR A 409 18.94 -39.85 4.41
N PRO A 410 18.83 -41.18 4.54
CA PRO A 410 20.02 -42.01 4.70
C PRO A 410 20.87 -41.90 3.45
N LYS A 411 22.11 -41.43 3.62
CA LYS A 411 23.12 -41.44 2.56
C LYS A 411 23.29 -42.87 2.06
N SER A 412 22.86 -43.11 0.82
CA SER A 412 23.17 -44.32 0.07
C SER A 412 24.68 -44.46 -0.06
N SER A 413 25.29 -45.28 0.81
CA SER A 413 26.66 -45.74 0.65
C SER A 413 26.71 -46.74 -0.51
N SER A 414 27.09 -46.26 -1.69
CA SER A 414 27.57 -47.11 -2.78
C SER A 414 28.92 -47.70 -2.35
N SER A 415 28.92 -48.94 -1.86
CA SER A 415 30.15 -49.71 -1.72
C SER A 415 30.44 -50.39 -3.06
N LEU A 416 31.50 -49.92 -3.72
CA LEU A 416 32.32 -50.74 -4.60
C LEU A 416 32.74 -52.03 -3.86
N LEU A 417 32.51 -53.19 -4.47
CA LEU A 417 33.46 -54.31 -4.54
C LEU A 417 32.88 -55.53 -5.29
N SER A 418 33.64 -55.95 -6.29
CA SER A 418 33.70 -57.27 -6.98
C SER A 418 32.65 -57.60 -8.04
#